data_AF-A0A7C5TYC6-F1
#
_entry.id   AF-A0A7C5TYC6-F1
#
_cell.length_a   1.000
_cell.length_b   1.000
_cell.length_c   1.000
_cell.angle_alpha   90.00
_cell.angle_beta   90.00
_cell.angle_gamma   90.00
#
_symmetry.space_group_name_H-M   'P 1'
#
loop_
_entity.id
_entity.type
_entity.pdbx_description
1 polymer ?
#
loop_
_entity_poly.entity_id
_entity_poly.type
_entity_poly.pdbx_seq_one_letter_code
_entity_poly.pdbx_strand_id
1 'polypeptide(L)'
;MEFTVLKITGKAFTSGDLLFKYVSVIKELSKSRRVVVVTGGGETARKYIELARSIGVNSNYWLDEIGIWVSRLNALVLISALSPLAAPAPPQTLGEVVRSALLYPITVTGGLIPGQSTASVLLQVAEALGVKRVYYFSAVGKVYTKDPTKHPDAKP
;
A
#
# COMPACT_ATOMS: atom_id res chain seq x y z
N MET A 1 23.13 -1.61 -1.39
CA MET A 1 21.86 -2.31 -1.69
C MET A 1 20.84 -1.23 -2.04
N GLU A 2 20.29 -1.26 -3.25
CA GLU A 2 19.37 -0.21 -3.69
C GLU A 2 17.91 -0.64 -3.44
N PHE A 3 17.13 0.25 -2.82
CA PHE A 3 15.72 0.02 -2.52
C PHE A 3 14.84 0.89 -3.42
N THR A 4 13.73 0.32 -3.88
CA THR A 4 12.61 1.05 -4.46
C THR A 4 11.41 0.90 -3.53
N VAL A 5 10.93 2.01 -2.98
CA VAL A 5 9.75 2.02 -2.12
C VAL A 5 8.59 2.67 -2.87
N LEU A 6 7.49 1.95 -2.99
CA LEU A 6 6.32 2.40 -3.74
C LEU A 6 5.02 2.13 -3.00
N LYS A 7 4.00 2.93 -3.27
CA LYS A 7 2.65 2.75 -2.74
C LYS A 7 1.64 2.58 -3.86
N ILE A 8 0.84 1.54 -3.78
CA ILE A 8 -0.27 1.28 -4.69
C ILE A 8 -1.57 1.72 -4.02
N THR A 9 -2.33 2.60 -4.70
CA THR A 9 -3.66 3.01 -4.24
C THR A 9 -4.60 1.81 -4.10
N GLY A 10 -5.42 1.82 -3.06
CA GLY A 10 -6.43 0.76 -2.86
C GLY A 10 -7.47 0.69 -3.98
N LYS A 11 -7.63 1.76 -4.78
CA LYS A 11 -8.48 1.74 -5.98
C LYS A 11 -7.98 0.76 -7.05
N ALA A 12 -6.69 0.41 -7.06
CA ALA A 12 -6.15 -0.53 -8.04
C ALA A 12 -6.68 -1.97 -7.85
N PHE A 13 -7.14 -2.31 -6.63
CA PHE A 13 -7.58 -3.66 -6.28
C PHE A 13 -8.99 -4.00 -6.79
N THR A 14 -9.59 -3.14 -7.60
CA THR A 14 -10.83 -3.41 -8.34
C THR A 14 -10.57 -3.72 -9.83
N SER A 15 -9.30 -3.74 -10.27
CA SER A 15 -8.93 -3.94 -11.69
C SER A 15 -7.83 -4.99 -11.84
N GLY A 16 -8.19 -6.18 -12.31
CA GLY A 16 -7.25 -7.28 -12.57
C GLY A 16 -6.14 -6.91 -13.57
N ASP A 17 -6.50 -6.24 -14.67
CA ASP A 17 -5.54 -5.82 -15.69
C ASP A 17 -4.48 -4.85 -15.16
N LEU A 18 -4.88 -3.93 -14.28
CA LEU A 18 -3.95 -2.99 -13.66
C LEU A 18 -3.01 -3.71 -12.67
N LEU A 19 -3.55 -4.64 -11.87
CA LEU A 19 -2.73 -5.46 -10.97
C LEU A 19 -1.75 -6.34 -11.75
N PHE A 20 -2.16 -6.92 -12.88
CA PHE A 20 -1.26 -7.69 -13.75
C PHE A 20 -0.07 -6.84 -14.22
N LYS A 21 -0.33 -5.60 -14.67
CA LYS A 21 0.73 -4.66 -15.05
C LYS A 21 1.66 -4.33 -13.89
N TYR A 22 1.12 -4.08 -12.69
CA TYR A 22 1.94 -3.81 -11.50
C TYR A 22 2.79 -5.01 -11.11
N VAL A 23 2.24 -6.23 -11.13
CA VAL A 23 3.01 -7.46 -10.86
C VAL A 23 4.17 -7.59 -11.81
N SER A 24 3.97 -7.37 -13.11
CA SER A 24 5.04 -7.42 -14.12
C SER A 24 6.13 -6.38 -13.86
N VAL A 25 5.75 -5.13 -13.56
CA VAL A 25 6.71 -4.05 -13.25
C VAL A 25 7.49 -4.33 -11.96
N ILE A 26 6.81 -4.80 -10.91
CA ILE A 26 7.45 -5.14 -9.63
C ILE A 26 8.47 -6.28 -9.82
N LYS A 27 8.11 -7.32 -10.59
CA LYS A 27 9.03 -8.43 -10.93
C LYS A 27 10.26 -7.91 -11.65
N GLU A 28 10.08 -7.04 -12.64
CA GLU A 28 11.21 -6.47 -13.38
C GLU A 28 12.14 -5.63 -12.47
N LEU A 29 11.57 -4.74 -11.65
CA LEU A 29 12.34 -3.94 -10.70
C LEU A 29 13.12 -4.81 -9.70
N SER A 30 12.52 -5.93 -9.27
CA SER A 30 13.14 -6.84 -8.30
C SER A 30 14.41 -7.54 -8.78
N LYS A 31 14.68 -7.54 -10.10
CA LYS A 31 15.90 -8.13 -10.67
C LYS A 31 17.17 -7.35 -10.35
N SER A 32 17.06 -6.05 -10.06
CA SER A 32 18.22 -5.17 -9.83
C SER A 32 18.18 -4.44 -8.49
N ARG A 33 17.02 -4.43 -7.82
CA ARG A 33 16.75 -3.64 -6.61
C ARG A 33 15.86 -4.44 -5.68
N ARG A 34 15.88 -4.10 -4.40
CA ARG A 34 14.88 -4.60 -3.45
C ARG A 34 13.65 -3.71 -3.50
N VAL A 35 12.47 -4.31 -3.63
CA VAL A 35 11.21 -3.57 -3.80
C VAL A 35 10.37 -3.68 -2.55
N VAL A 36 9.97 -2.55 -1.99
CA VAL A 36 8.99 -2.49 -0.91
C VAL A 36 7.71 -1.83 -1.40
N VAL A 37 6.60 -2.55 -1.29
CA VAL A 37 5.28 -2.12 -1.77
C VAL A 37 4.37 -1.91 -0.57
N VAL A 38 3.74 -0.75 -0.48
CA VAL A 38 2.69 -0.46 0.49
C VAL A 38 1.34 -0.42 -0.23
N THR A 39 0.36 -1.22 0.20
CA THR A 39 -0.98 -1.27 -0.41
C THR A 39 -1.98 -0.43 0.38
N GLY A 40 -2.90 0.25 -0.30
CA GLY A 40 -4.05 0.91 0.35
C GLY A 40 -5.24 -0.04 0.52
N GLY A 41 -6.16 0.29 1.44
CA GLY A 41 -7.37 -0.51 1.70
C GLY A 41 -8.48 -0.39 0.64
N GLY A 42 -8.59 0.77 -0.03
CA GLY A 42 -9.44 0.94 -1.21
C GLY A 42 -10.94 0.84 -0.94
N GLU A 43 -11.68 0.37 -1.95
CA GLU A 43 -13.13 0.22 -1.88
C GLU A 43 -13.55 -0.85 -0.86
N THR A 44 -12.82 -1.96 -0.79
CA THR A 44 -13.04 -3.01 0.20
C THR A 44 -12.94 -2.46 1.63
N ALA A 45 -11.94 -1.61 1.93
CA ALA A 45 -11.81 -1.06 3.27
C ALA A 45 -13.00 -0.17 3.62
N ARG A 46 -13.41 0.70 2.69
CA ARG A 46 -14.61 1.54 2.86
C ARG A 46 -15.85 0.69 3.09
N LYS A 47 -16.07 -0.36 2.29
CA LYS A 47 -17.21 -1.28 2.45
C LYS A 47 -17.27 -1.89 3.85
N TYR A 48 -16.14 -2.41 4.34
CA TYR A 48 -16.10 -3.06 5.66
C TYR A 48 -16.17 -2.07 6.83
N ILE A 49 -15.60 -0.87 6.68
CA ILE A 49 -15.73 0.21 7.66
C ILE A 49 -17.20 0.64 7.78
N GLU A 50 -17.90 0.84 6.65
CA GLU A 50 -19.33 1.18 6.67
C GLU A 50 -20.19 0.05 7.24
N LEU A 51 -19.86 -1.21 6.91
CA LEU A 51 -20.52 -2.36 7.53
C LEU A 51 -20.34 -2.36 9.06
N ALA A 52 -19.12 -2.12 9.55
CA ALA A 52 -18.86 -2.05 10.99
C ALA A 52 -19.62 -0.88 11.65
N ARG A 53 -19.68 0.29 11.00
CA ARG A 53 -20.51 1.42 11.46
C ARG A 53 -21.98 1.04 11.55
N SER A 54 -22.51 0.32 10.56
CA SER A 54 -23.92 -0.07 10.51
C SER A 54 -24.35 -0.99 11.67
N ILE A 55 -23.41 -1.69 12.30
CA ILE A 55 -23.63 -2.53 13.48
C ILE A 55 -23.18 -1.88 14.80
N GLY A 56 -22.94 -0.56 14.80
CA GLY A 56 -22.68 0.22 16.01
C GLY A 56 -21.20 0.43 16.37
N VAL A 57 -20.25 0.09 15.50
CA VAL A 57 -18.83 0.37 15.75
C VAL A 57 -18.53 1.86 15.52
N ASN A 58 -18.38 2.61 16.60
CA ASN A 58 -18.08 4.05 16.58
C ASN A 58 -16.62 4.40 16.90
N SER A 59 -15.85 3.43 17.42
CA SER A 59 -14.44 3.66 17.77
C SER A 59 -13.58 3.74 16.52
N ASN A 60 -12.94 4.88 16.29
CA ASN A 60 -12.01 5.05 15.17
C ASN A 60 -10.86 4.04 15.20
N TYR A 61 -10.41 3.63 16.40
CA TYR A 61 -9.40 2.57 16.53
C TYR A 61 -9.83 1.28 15.82
N TRP A 62 -11.06 0.80 16.07
CA TRP A 62 -11.55 -0.44 15.47
C TRP A 62 -11.82 -0.30 13.96
N LEU A 63 -12.25 0.87 13.52
CA LEU A 63 -12.45 1.15 12.11
C LEU A 63 -11.12 1.22 11.34
N ASP A 64 -10.09 1.81 11.94
CA ASP A 64 -8.74 1.82 11.39
C ASP A 64 -8.14 0.42 11.34
N GLU A 65 -8.32 -0.40 12.39
CA GLU A 65 -7.90 -1.81 12.40
C GLU A 65 -8.51 -2.59 11.22
N ILE A 66 -9.81 -2.41 10.96
CA ILE A 66 -10.48 -3.01 9.78
C ILE A 66 -9.82 -2.52 8.49
N GLY A 67 -9.58 -1.22 8.36
CA GLY A 67 -8.90 -0.65 7.20
C GLY A 67 -7.49 -1.22 6.98
N ILE A 68 -6.75 -1.40 8.07
CA ILE A 68 -5.41 -2.02 8.09
C ILE A 68 -5.49 -3.46 7.61
N TRP A 69 -6.39 -4.28 8.16
CA TRP A 69 -6.56 -5.68 7.74
C TRP A 69 -6.92 -5.80 6.27
N VAL A 70 -7.81 -4.94 5.76
CA VAL A 70 -8.15 -4.95 4.34
C VAL A 70 -6.95 -4.52 3.47
N SER A 71 -6.17 -3.54 3.90
CA SER A 71 -4.94 -3.18 3.17
C SER A 71 -3.93 -4.35 3.14
N ARG A 72 -3.82 -5.12 4.23
CA ARG A 72 -2.98 -6.33 4.30
C ARG A 72 -3.53 -7.47 3.45
N LEU A 73 -4.86 -7.60 3.33
CA LEU A 73 -5.48 -8.52 2.37
C LEU A 73 -5.08 -8.16 0.93
N ASN A 74 -5.13 -6.87 0.58
CA ASN A 74 -4.64 -6.39 -0.71
C ASN A 74 -3.13 -6.68 -0.90
N ALA A 75 -2.32 -6.54 0.16
CA ALA A 75 -0.91 -6.92 0.11
C ALA A 75 -0.74 -8.42 -0.15
N LEU A 76 -1.54 -9.27 0.51
CA LEU A 76 -1.50 -10.71 0.34
C LEU A 76 -1.86 -11.15 -1.09
N VAL A 77 -2.82 -10.48 -1.74
CA VAL A 77 -3.13 -10.73 -3.16
C VAL A 77 -1.88 -10.52 -4.04
N LEU A 78 -1.14 -9.44 -3.83
CA LEU A 78 0.11 -9.19 -4.56
C LEU A 78 1.20 -10.20 -4.20
N ILE A 79 1.37 -10.52 -2.91
CA ILE A 79 2.35 -11.52 -2.45
C ILE A 79 2.12 -12.85 -3.16
N SER A 80 0.88 -13.32 -3.24
CA SER A 80 0.53 -14.56 -3.92
C SER A 80 0.92 -14.55 -5.41
N ALA A 81 0.75 -13.43 -6.10
CA ALA A 81 1.14 -13.29 -7.52
C ALA A 81 2.66 -13.09 -7.74
N LEU A 82 3.37 -12.67 -6.69
CA LEU A 82 4.81 -12.38 -6.70
C LEU A 82 5.65 -13.51 -6.10
N SER A 83 5.03 -14.51 -5.49
CA SER A 83 5.69 -15.72 -4.99
C SER A 83 6.47 -16.44 -6.11
N PRO A 84 7.69 -16.96 -5.85
CA PRO A 84 8.38 -17.02 -4.56
C PRO A 84 9.31 -15.83 -4.26
N LEU A 85 9.26 -14.76 -5.06
CA LEU A 85 10.17 -13.60 -4.91
C LEU A 85 9.79 -12.67 -3.75
N ALA A 86 8.55 -12.75 -3.27
CA ALA A 86 8.06 -11.93 -2.17
C ALA A 86 8.18 -12.63 -0.81
N ALA A 87 8.36 -11.84 0.25
CA ALA A 87 8.16 -12.30 1.62
C ALA A 87 6.78 -12.98 1.76
N PRO A 88 6.68 -14.13 2.46
CA PRO A 88 5.51 -15.02 2.37
C PRO A 88 4.25 -14.47 3.07
N ALA A 89 4.36 -13.36 3.80
CA ALA A 89 3.26 -12.72 4.49
C ALA A 89 3.50 -11.20 4.59
N PRO A 90 2.43 -10.39 4.67
CA PRO A 90 2.57 -8.96 4.85
C PRO A 90 3.11 -8.66 6.27
N PRO A 91 4.28 -8.02 6.41
CA PRO A 91 4.78 -7.62 7.72
C PRO A 91 3.85 -6.59 8.36
N GLN A 92 3.69 -6.65 9.67
CA GLN A 92 2.69 -5.92 10.43
C GLN A 92 3.26 -4.72 11.20
N THR A 93 4.58 -4.68 11.37
CA THR A 93 5.29 -3.58 12.04
C THR A 93 6.38 -2.99 11.13
N LEU A 94 6.80 -1.75 11.39
CA LEU A 94 7.89 -1.13 10.63
C LEU A 94 9.19 -1.96 10.71
N GLY A 95 9.50 -2.50 11.89
CA GLY A 95 10.66 -3.36 12.09
C GLY A 95 10.60 -4.65 11.26
N GLU A 96 9.42 -5.27 11.16
CA GLU A 96 9.22 -6.42 10.27
C GLU A 96 9.34 -6.04 8.80
N VAL A 97 8.85 -4.86 8.38
CA VAL A 97 9.01 -4.39 7.00
C VAL A 97 10.50 -4.27 6.66
N VAL A 98 11.29 -3.62 7.51
CA VAL A 98 12.74 -3.46 7.31
C VAL A 98 13.43 -4.82 7.26
N ARG A 99 13.10 -5.71 8.20
CA ARG A 99 13.67 -7.07 8.23
C ARG A 99 13.34 -7.85 6.95
N SER A 100 12.08 -7.88 6.54
CA SER A 100 11.66 -8.55 5.32
C SER A 100 12.31 -7.95 4.09
N ALA A 101 12.45 -6.62 4.03
CA ALA A 101 13.13 -5.94 2.93
C ALA A 101 14.62 -6.32 2.84
N LEU A 102 15.27 -6.66 3.95
CA LEU A 102 16.65 -7.15 3.99
C LEU A 102 16.80 -8.64 3.72
N LEU A 103 15.72 -9.43 3.79
CA LEU A 103 15.75 -10.87 3.54
C LEU A 103 15.21 -11.27 2.16
N TYR A 104 14.23 -10.54 1.62
CA TYR A 104 13.54 -10.89 0.38
C TYR A 104 13.78 -9.85 -0.72
N PRO A 105 13.76 -10.26 -2.01
CA PRO A 105 13.76 -9.34 -3.14
C PRO A 105 12.57 -8.38 -3.14
N ILE A 106 11.40 -8.87 -2.72
CA ILE A 106 10.16 -8.10 -2.65
C ILE A 106 9.54 -8.23 -1.26
N THR A 107 9.13 -7.10 -0.69
CA THR A 107 8.31 -7.03 0.52
C THR A 107 7.05 -6.24 0.21
N VAL A 108 5.88 -6.79 0.55
CA VAL A 108 4.60 -6.11 0.37
C VAL A 108 3.90 -6.01 1.72
N THR A 109 3.49 -4.82 2.12
CA THR A 109 2.78 -4.57 3.38
C THR A 109 1.54 -3.71 3.15
N GLY A 110 0.69 -3.61 4.18
CA GLY A 110 -0.45 -2.70 4.24
C GLY A 110 -0.22 -1.59 5.27
N GLY A 111 -1.28 -1.25 6.00
CA GLY A 111 -1.20 -0.38 7.17
C GLY A 111 -0.47 -1.04 8.34
N LEU A 112 0.11 -0.19 9.21
CA LEU A 112 0.89 -0.64 10.36
C LEU A 112 0.20 -0.35 11.70
N ILE A 113 -0.36 0.86 11.85
CA ILE A 113 -0.87 1.37 13.13
C ILE A 113 -2.14 2.19 12.84
N PRO A 114 -3.17 2.14 13.71
CA PRO A 114 -4.33 3.03 13.65
C PRO A 114 -3.95 4.53 13.65
N GLY A 115 -4.85 5.37 13.14
CA GLY A 115 -4.67 6.83 13.09
C GLY A 115 -3.80 7.34 11.92
N GLN A 116 -3.36 6.47 11.00
CA GLN A 116 -2.57 6.88 9.84
C GLN A 116 -2.97 6.21 8.53
N SER A 117 -2.68 6.89 7.42
CA SER A 117 -2.88 6.35 6.08
C SER A 117 -1.67 5.52 5.63
N THR A 118 -1.84 4.73 4.58
CA THR A 118 -0.72 4.01 3.97
C THR A 118 0.27 4.91 3.21
N ALA A 119 -0.06 6.20 3.02
CA ALA A 119 0.92 7.18 2.57
C ALA A 119 1.93 7.52 3.69
N SER A 120 1.50 7.53 4.95
CA SER A 120 2.40 7.70 6.10
C SER A 120 3.33 6.50 6.24
N VAL A 121 2.78 5.28 6.08
CA VAL A 121 3.57 4.04 6.06
C VAL A 121 4.63 4.05 4.97
N LEU A 122 4.30 4.52 3.76
CA LEU A 122 5.27 4.68 2.67
C LEU A 122 6.49 5.53 3.09
N LEU A 123 6.24 6.66 3.74
CA LEU A 123 7.29 7.58 4.17
C LEU A 123 8.11 7.00 5.33
N GLN A 124 7.47 6.37 6.31
CA GLN A 124 8.17 5.70 7.41
C GLN A 124 9.10 4.59 6.91
N VAL A 125 8.64 3.80 5.94
CA VAL A 125 9.45 2.74 5.33
C VAL A 125 10.64 3.34 4.56
N ALA A 126 10.40 4.41 3.78
CA ALA A 126 11.46 5.07 3.03
C ALA A 126 12.51 5.69 3.96
N GLU A 127 12.09 6.36 5.03
CA GLU A 127 12.98 6.92 6.06
C GLU A 127 13.80 5.82 6.74
N ALA A 128 13.15 4.75 7.20
CA ALA A 128 13.82 3.63 7.87
C ALA A 128 14.85 2.89 6.98
N LEU A 129 14.63 2.89 5.65
CA LEU A 129 15.54 2.29 4.67
C LEU A 129 16.54 3.30 4.06
N GLY A 130 16.49 4.58 4.46
CA GLY A 130 17.38 5.62 3.92
C GLY A 130 17.12 5.97 2.45
N VAL A 131 15.90 5.79 1.96
CA VAL A 131 15.53 5.97 0.55
C VAL A 131 15.09 7.42 0.29
N LYS A 132 15.76 8.08 -0.68
CA LYS A 132 15.52 9.50 -1.00
C LYS A 132 14.34 9.74 -1.97
N ARG A 133 13.78 8.70 -2.57
CA ARG A 133 12.69 8.81 -3.54
C ARG A 133 11.64 7.72 -3.30
N VAL A 134 10.39 8.13 -3.26
CA VAL A 134 9.24 7.21 -3.17
C VAL A 134 8.36 7.36 -4.40
N TYR A 135 7.70 6.28 -4.79
CA TYR A 135 6.76 6.28 -5.91
C TYR A 135 5.34 6.07 -5.40
N TYR A 136 4.51 7.11 -5.49
CA TYR A 136 3.11 7.02 -5.08
C TYR A 136 2.21 6.89 -6.31
N PHE A 137 1.75 5.65 -6.59
CA PHE A 137 0.71 5.38 -7.58
C PHE A 137 -0.68 5.74 -7.02
N SER A 138 -1.02 7.01 -7.20
CA SER A 138 -2.25 7.65 -6.79
C SER A 138 -3.39 7.41 -7.81
N ALA A 139 -4.65 7.62 -7.38
CA ALA A 139 -5.81 7.58 -8.28
C ALA A 139 -5.96 8.86 -9.14
N VAL A 140 -5.23 9.92 -8.78
CA VAL A 140 -5.11 11.18 -9.53
C VAL A 140 -3.67 11.34 -10.02
N GLY A 141 -3.49 11.79 -11.26
CA GLY A 141 -2.18 11.76 -11.94
C GLY A 141 -1.12 12.71 -11.37
N LYS A 142 -1.52 13.72 -10.59
CA LYS A 142 -0.66 14.71 -9.94
C LYS A 142 -1.25 15.10 -8.58
N VAL A 143 -0.46 15.78 -7.74
CA VAL A 143 -1.04 16.59 -6.65
C VAL A 143 -1.77 17.75 -7.31
N TYR A 144 -2.94 18.15 -6.79
CA TYR A 144 -3.70 19.29 -7.30
C TYR A 144 -3.99 20.26 -6.17
N THR A 145 -4.26 21.53 -6.49
CA THR A 145 -4.66 22.57 -5.53
C THR A 145 -5.93 22.23 -4.76
N LYS A 146 -6.80 21.40 -5.33
CA LYS A 146 -8.04 20.86 -4.74
C LYS A 146 -8.44 19.57 -5.46
N ASP A 147 -9.44 18.86 -4.94
CA ASP A 147 -9.91 17.59 -5.50
C ASP A 147 -10.36 17.75 -6.97
N PRO A 148 -9.60 17.24 -7.95
CA PRO A 148 -9.90 17.43 -9.37
C PRO A 148 -11.14 16.64 -9.81
N THR A 149 -11.63 15.70 -8.99
CA THR A 149 -12.87 14.96 -9.28
C THR A 149 -14.12 15.74 -8.90
N LYS A 150 -13.98 16.76 -8.05
CA LYS A 150 -15.07 17.64 -7.60
C LYS A 150 -14.96 19.06 -8.15
N HIS A 151 -13.75 19.49 -8.51
CA HIS A 151 -13.45 20.84 -8.92
C HIS A 151 -12.74 20.85 -10.29
N PRO A 152 -13.46 21.19 -11.37
CA PRO A 152 -12.87 21.23 -12.72
C PRO A 152 -11.72 22.22 -12.87
N ASP A 153 -11.64 23.23 -12.01
CA ASP A 153 -10.60 24.25 -11.99
C ASP A 153 -9.40 23.89 -11.10
N ALA A 154 -9.33 22.64 -10.62
CA ALA A 154 -8.17 22.12 -9.92
C ALA A 154 -6.92 22.16 -10.83
N LYS A 155 -5.84 22.74 -10.32
CA LYS A 155 -4.55 22.83 -11.04
C LYS A 155 -3.52 21.91 -10.39
N PRO A 156 -2.67 21.22 -11.16
CA PRO A 156 -1.55 20.45 -10.61
C PRO A 156 -0.56 21.29 -9.80
#